data_AF-A0AAV2MP86-F1
#
_entry.id   AF-A0AAV2MP86-F1
#
_cell.length_a   1.000
_cell.length_b   1.000
_cell.length_c   1.000
_cell.angle_alpha   90.00
_cell.angle_beta   90.00
_cell.angle_gamma   90.00
#
_symmetry.space_group_name_H-M   'P 1'
#
loop_
_entity.id
_entity.type
_entity.pdbx_description
1 polymer ?
#
loop_
_entity_poly.entity_id
_entity_poly.type
_entity_poly.pdbx_seq_one_letter_code
_entity_poly.pdbx_strand_id
1 'polypeptide(L)'
;MLDADSFPLVPPVPPVAQEQVVECGPNKLGDIFTFVSQGSFSEAVPPPRKKNLKRYARKFTVEEGKLFYVGVRREEKREVVMDPERKRQIFLQCHFNDVGGHLGQKKTVHRIQSRFYWLGIVRDVVDWIKVCETCRGADRSKILSRATRLLRVAAPWDFITALLLGPFPVSALGHSHLLLLLDHFSKWPEAFPLQRPDPEGVARGVSSCVYRFGAPKTIAFIQSPDFCSQVSRALSETWTLSLPLAPVDQALDCSATTLQRAVLQLVEERQERWEEHLDKTLFQLRTSVDQNTKYSPFSLLFGRSAPKTQSSLQEKTCPHLKAIQENQEALRHKVLENLNTAYKQQKKTNSKRGSGLYLGFNQSDKK
;
A
#
# COMPACT_ATOMS: atom_id res chain seq x y z
N MET A 1 23.73 20.69 24.29
CA MET A 1 23.01 21.83 23.70
C MET A 1 23.72 22.17 22.40
N LEU A 2 23.20 21.66 21.29
CA LEU A 2 23.62 22.06 19.95
C LEU A 2 22.33 22.35 19.20
N ASP A 3 22.21 23.59 18.75
CA ASP A 3 21.03 24.16 18.14
C ASP A 3 20.70 23.44 16.83
N ALA A 4 19.54 22.81 16.83
CA ALA A 4 18.86 22.40 15.63
C ALA A 4 18.08 23.62 15.13
N ASP A 5 18.56 24.28 14.08
CA ASP A 5 17.72 24.96 13.08
C ASP A 5 18.61 25.66 12.04
N SER A 6 18.92 24.95 10.96
CA SER A 6 19.38 25.58 9.70
C SER A 6 19.19 24.61 8.54
N PHE A 7 17.92 24.34 8.21
CA PHE A 7 17.56 23.86 6.87
C PHE A 7 16.99 25.04 6.07
N PRO A 8 17.41 25.23 4.81
CA PRO A 8 16.91 26.32 3.98
C PRO A 8 15.42 26.11 3.69
N LEU A 9 14.62 27.11 4.06
CA LEU A 9 13.19 27.19 3.77
C LEU A 9 12.97 27.11 2.25
N VAL A 10 12.23 26.10 1.82
CA VAL A 10 11.70 26.01 0.45
C VAL A 10 10.76 27.21 0.25
N PRO A 11 10.93 28.01 -0.83
CA PRO A 11 10.08 29.17 -1.04
C PRO A 11 8.62 28.75 -1.25
N PRO A 12 7.65 29.52 -0.73
CA PRO A 12 6.23 29.20 -0.88
C PRO A 12 5.85 29.21 -2.36
N VAL A 13 5.16 28.16 -2.80
CA VAL A 13 4.53 28.10 -4.11
C VAL A 13 3.57 29.29 -4.24
N PRO A 14 3.65 30.10 -5.32
CA PRO A 14 2.82 31.28 -5.45
C PRO A 14 1.33 30.88 -5.47
N PRO A 15 0.45 31.63 -4.78
CA PRO A 15 -0.97 31.34 -4.81
C PRO A 15 -1.48 31.46 -6.24
N VAL A 16 -2.12 30.41 -6.73
CA VAL A 16 -2.90 30.46 -7.96
C VAL A 16 -3.92 31.58 -7.76
N ALA A 17 -3.82 32.63 -8.58
CA ALA A 17 -4.67 33.80 -8.50
C ALA A 17 -6.14 33.37 -8.49
N GLN A 18 -6.81 33.59 -7.36
CA GLN A 18 -8.25 33.43 -7.25
C GLN A 18 -8.89 34.54 -8.11
N GLU A 19 -9.30 34.20 -9.32
CA GLU A 19 -10.18 35.07 -10.12
C GLU A 19 -11.46 35.31 -9.29
N GLN A 20 -11.71 36.58 -8.95
CA GLN A 20 -12.91 37.01 -8.23
C GLN A 20 -14.17 36.50 -8.93
N VAL A 21 -14.91 35.66 -8.23
CA VAL A 21 -16.24 35.20 -8.66
C VAL A 21 -17.21 36.34 -8.39
N VAL A 22 -17.48 37.13 -9.42
CA VAL A 22 -18.61 38.08 -9.43
C VAL A 22 -19.86 37.30 -9.83
N GLU A 23 -20.80 37.14 -8.90
CA GLU A 23 -22.14 36.64 -9.20
C GLU A 23 -22.83 37.56 -10.22
N CYS A 24 -23.24 36.98 -11.35
CA CYS A 24 -24.02 37.66 -12.39
C CYS A 24 -25.08 36.68 -12.91
N GLY A 25 -26.27 37.21 -13.21
CA GLY A 25 -27.44 36.47 -13.68
C GLY A 25 -27.21 35.61 -14.95
N PRO A 26 -28.24 34.86 -15.36
CA PRO A 26 -28.09 33.47 -15.80
C PRO A 26 -27.32 33.22 -17.11
N ASN A 27 -27.06 34.20 -17.98
CA ASN A 27 -26.59 33.95 -19.35
C ASN A 27 -25.33 34.72 -19.79
N LYS A 28 -24.34 34.89 -18.90
CA LYS A 28 -23.06 35.56 -19.22
C LYS A 28 -22.35 35.04 -20.49
N LEU A 29 -22.38 33.73 -20.75
CA LEU A 29 -21.79 33.13 -21.97
C LEU A 29 -22.64 33.39 -23.22
N GLY A 30 -23.96 33.56 -23.06
CA GLY A 30 -24.87 33.92 -24.14
C GLY A 30 -24.64 35.34 -24.60
N ASP A 31 -24.49 36.28 -23.66
CA ASP A 31 -24.14 37.66 -23.97
C ASP A 31 -22.79 37.77 -24.71
N ILE A 32 -21.83 36.91 -24.38
CA ILE A 32 -20.53 36.81 -25.08
C ILE A 32 -20.71 36.24 -26.48
N PHE A 33 -21.52 35.19 -26.64
CA PHE A 33 -21.81 34.63 -27.97
C PHE A 33 -22.45 35.67 -28.89
N THR A 34 -23.46 36.39 -28.42
CA THR A 34 -24.12 37.47 -29.17
C THR A 34 -23.13 38.58 -29.53
N PHE A 35 -22.30 39.01 -28.58
CA PHE A 35 -21.30 40.05 -28.84
C PHE A 35 -20.22 39.63 -29.84
N VAL A 36 -19.72 38.38 -29.77
CA VAL A 36 -18.66 37.88 -30.67
C VAL A 36 -19.22 37.55 -32.06
N SER A 37 -20.49 37.15 -32.17
CA SER A 37 -21.14 36.81 -33.45
C SER A 37 -21.74 38.02 -34.18
N GLN A 38 -22.37 38.96 -33.46
CA GLN A 38 -23.14 40.08 -34.03
C GLN A 38 -22.47 41.44 -33.85
N GLY A 39 -21.42 41.55 -33.02
CA GLY A 39 -20.71 42.80 -32.75
C GLY A 39 -21.47 43.82 -31.88
N SER A 40 -22.66 43.48 -31.39
CA SER A 40 -23.53 44.32 -30.56
C SER A 40 -23.81 43.69 -29.19
N PHE A 41 -24.15 44.50 -28.20
CA PHE A 41 -24.59 44.03 -26.88
C PHE A 41 -26.11 44.05 -26.83
N SER A 42 -26.73 43.07 -26.15
CA SER A 42 -28.16 43.12 -25.83
C SER A 42 -28.51 44.42 -25.06
N GLU A 43 -29.66 45.02 -25.35
CA GLU A 43 -30.15 46.26 -24.73
C GLU A 43 -30.28 46.15 -23.21
N ALA A 44 -30.38 44.93 -22.68
CA ALA A 44 -30.53 44.63 -21.25
C ALA A 44 -29.24 44.76 -20.40
N VAL A 45 -28.09 45.12 -20.97
CA VAL A 45 -26.80 45.13 -20.23
C VAL A 45 -26.36 46.55 -19.79
N PRO A 46 -26.20 46.81 -18.47
CA PRO A 46 -25.69 48.09 -17.96
C PRO A 46 -24.29 48.51 -18.47
N PRO A 47 -23.98 49.82 -18.60
CA PRO A 47 -22.71 50.33 -19.13
C PRO A 47 -21.41 49.78 -18.49
N PRO A 48 -21.29 49.65 -17.14
CA PRO A 48 -20.07 49.09 -16.53
C PRO A 48 -19.90 47.59 -16.83
N ARG A 49 -21.00 46.85 -17.07
CA ARG A 49 -20.96 45.44 -17.47
C ARG A 49 -20.47 45.25 -18.90
N LYS A 50 -20.77 46.19 -19.82
CA LYS A 50 -20.30 46.17 -21.22
C LYS A 50 -18.77 46.23 -21.33
N LYS A 51 -18.09 47.06 -20.52
CA LYS A 51 -16.61 47.17 -20.53
C LYS A 51 -15.93 45.86 -20.09
N ASN A 52 -16.42 45.26 -19.01
CA ASN A 52 -15.88 43.99 -18.50
C ASN A 52 -16.18 42.82 -19.44
N LEU A 53 -17.38 42.78 -20.04
CA LEU A 53 -17.76 41.76 -20.99
C LEU A 53 -16.92 41.86 -22.28
N LYS A 54 -16.66 43.07 -22.79
CA LYS A 54 -15.76 43.30 -23.93
C LYS A 54 -14.33 42.81 -23.66
N ARG A 55 -13.80 43.04 -22.45
CA ARG A 55 -12.47 42.55 -22.05
C ARG A 55 -12.43 41.02 -22.01
N TYR A 56 -13.49 40.41 -21.47
CA TYR A 56 -13.58 38.96 -21.32
C TYR A 56 -13.85 38.23 -22.64
N ALA A 57 -14.66 38.82 -23.53
CA ALA A 57 -14.98 38.30 -24.86
C ALA A 57 -13.76 38.12 -25.77
N ARG A 58 -12.66 38.85 -25.52
CA ARG A 58 -11.38 38.68 -26.24
C ARG A 58 -10.78 37.27 -26.13
N LYS A 59 -11.19 36.52 -25.08
CA LYS A 59 -10.76 35.13 -24.85
C LYS A 59 -11.59 34.10 -25.64
N PHE A 60 -12.54 34.55 -26.47
CA PHE A 60 -13.48 33.70 -27.18
C PHE A 60 -13.50 33.98 -28.69
N THR A 61 -13.83 32.96 -29.47
CA THR A 61 -13.99 33.01 -30.93
C THR A 61 -15.23 32.20 -31.33
N VAL A 62 -15.92 32.60 -32.40
CA VAL A 62 -17.04 31.83 -32.95
C VAL A 62 -16.61 31.18 -34.26
N GLU A 63 -16.85 29.87 -34.38
CA GLU A 63 -16.61 29.12 -35.61
C GLU A 63 -17.77 28.15 -35.83
N GLU A 64 -18.30 28.08 -37.06
CA GLU A 64 -19.41 27.18 -37.43
C GLU A 64 -20.62 27.27 -36.48
N GLY A 65 -20.94 28.49 -36.02
CA GLY A 65 -22.05 28.73 -35.09
C GLY A 65 -21.81 28.26 -33.64
N LYS A 66 -20.59 27.80 -33.30
CA LYS A 66 -20.21 27.38 -31.95
C LYS A 66 -19.20 28.35 -31.34
N LEU A 67 -19.32 28.57 -30.03
CA LEU A 67 -18.39 29.41 -29.27
C LEU A 67 -17.21 28.56 -28.78
N PHE A 68 -16.00 29.07 -28.98
CA PHE A 68 -14.76 28.47 -28.50
C PHE A 68 -14.04 29.41 -27.55
N TYR A 69 -13.40 28.85 -26.53
CA TYR A 69 -12.50 29.55 -25.63
C TYR A 69 -11.06 29.30 -26.06
N VAL A 70 -10.32 30.38 -26.33
CA VAL A 70 -8.93 30.36 -26.82
C VAL A 70 -7.92 30.87 -25.77
N GLY A 71 -8.40 31.33 -24.61
CA GLY A 71 -7.55 31.88 -23.56
C GLY A 71 -6.83 33.17 -23.96
N VAL A 72 -5.84 33.57 -23.16
CA VAL A 72 -5.10 34.84 -23.38
C VAL A 72 -4.00 34.68 -24.43
N ARG A 73 -3.40 33.49 -24.54
CA ARG A 73 -2.29 33.18 -25.46
C ARG A 73 -2.73 32.57 -26.79
N ARG A 74 -4.01 32.21 -26.96
CA ARG A 74 -4.58 31.58 -28.18
C ARG A 74 -3.96 30.24 -28.59
N GLU A 75 -3.24 29.58 -27.68
CA GLU A 75 -2.54 28.32 -27.93
C GLU A 75 -3.46 27.09 -27.85
N GLU A 76 -4.55 27.17 -27.09
CA GLU A 76 -5.46 26.04 -26.86
C GLU A 76 -6.90 26.44 -27.14
N LYS A 77 -7.59 25.64 -27.98
CA LYS A 77 -8.98 25.86 -28.36
C LYS A 77 -9.89 24.85 -27.69
N ARG A 78 -10.87 25.34 -26.93
CA ARG A 78 -11.80 24.53 -26.14
C ARG A 78 -13.24 24.89 -26.50
N GLU A 79 -14.10 23.90 -26.70
CA GLU A 79 -15.50 24.14 -27.06
C GLU A 79 -16.28 24.67 -25.84
N VAL A 80 -17.01 25.77 -25.99
CA VAL A 80 -17.84 26.31 -24.91
C VAL A 80 -19.18 25.60 -24.87
N VAL A 81 -19.52 25.06 -23.70
CA VAL A 81 -20.76 24.30 -23.49
C VAL A 81 -21.69 25.11 -22.58
N MET A 82 -22.81 25.56 -23.11
CA MET A 82 -23.79 26.35 -22.36
C MET A 82 -24.93 25.48 -21.81
N ASP A 83 -25.39 24.53 -22.62
CA ASP A 83 -26.51 23.65 -22.32
C ASP A 83 -26.22 22.75 -21.09
N PRO A 84 -27.06 22.81 -20.03
CA PRO A 84 -26.88 21.99 -18.83
C PRO A 84 -26.86 20.49 -19.09
N GLU A 85 -27.69 19.99 -20.02
CA GLU A 85 -27.78 18.56 -20.31
C GLU A 85 -26.50 18.07 -20.99
N ARG A 86 -26.02 18.81 -21.99
CA ARG A 86 -24.74 18.54 -22.64
C ARG A 86 -23.55 18.56 -21.67
N LYS A 87 -23.53 19.47 -20.68
CA LYS A 87 -22.48 19.47 -19.65
C LYS A 87 -22.50 18.17 -18.83
N ARG A 88 -23.69 17.68 -18.45
CA ARG A 88 -23.83 16.40 -17.74
C ARG A 88 -23.38 15.23 -18.60
N GLN A 89 -23.75 15.18 -19.87
CA GLN A 89 -23.32 14.13 -20.79
C GLN A 89 -21.79 14.07 -20.93
N ILE A 90 -21.14 15.23 -21.08
CA ILE A 90 -19.67 15.33 -21.15
C ILE A 90 -19.03 14.83 -19.85
N PHE A 91 -19.59 15.20 -18.70
CA PHE A 91 -19.14 14.67 -17.41
C PHE A 91 -19.27 13.15 -17.35
N LEU A 92 -20.44 12.60 -17.70
CA LEU A 92 -20.68 11.16 -17.66
C LEU A 92 -19.67 10.41 -18.54
N GLN A 93 -19.43 10.87 -19.77
CA GLN A 93 -18.44 10.27 -20.67
C GLN A 93 -17.02 10.35 -20.12
N CYS A 94 -16.63 11.48 -19.52
CA CYS A 94 -15.28 11.65 -18.97
C CYS A 94 -15.05 10.87 -17.68
N HIS A 95 -16.12 10.60 -16.93
CA HIS A 95 -16.10 9.97 -15.61
C HIS A 95 -16.30 8.44 -15.66
N PHE A 96 -17.26 7.96 -16.47
CA PHE A 96 -17.70 6.56 -16.49
C PHE A 96 -17.11 5.70 -17.61
N ASN A 97 -16.71 6.25 -18.76
CA ASN A 97 -16.19 5.41 -19.86
C ASN A 97 -14.88 4.69 -19.47
N ASP A 98 -14.49 3.65 -20.23
CA ASP A 98 -13.31 2.79 -20.02
C ASP A 98 -11.99 3.55 -19.75
N VAL A 99 -11.88 4.80 -20.22
CA VAL A 99 -10.71 5.66 -20.04
C VAL A 99 -10.81 6.52 -18.75
N GLY A 100 -12.03 6.75 -18.24
CA GLY A 100 -12.39 7.60 -17.09
C GLY A 100 -12.38 6.91 -15.74
N GLY A 101 -12.83 5.66 -15.68
CA GLY A 101 -12.61 4.71 -14.58
C GLY A 101 -12.70 5.28 -13.15
N HIS A 102 -13.58 6.24 -12.87
CA HIS A 102 -13.67 6.90 -11.56
C HIS A 102 -12.33 7.46 -11.01
N LEU A 103 -11.46 7.96 -11.88
CA LEU A 103 -10.09 8.41 -11.57
C LEU A 103 -9.96 9.64 -10.63
N GLY A 104 -11.07 10.09 -10.03
CA GLY A 104 -11.13 11.17 -9.06
C GLY A 104 -11.28 12.58 -9.66
N GLN A 105 -11.53 13.55 -8.78
CA GLN A 105 -11.93 14.92 -9.15
C GLN A 105 -10.89 15.63 -10.04
N LYS A 106 -9.62 15.65 -9.63
CA LYS A 106 -8.56 16.37 -10.36
C LYS A 106 -8.37 15.87 -11.80
N LYS A 107 -8.35 14.54 -11.99
CA LYS A 107 -8.16 13.94 -13.32
C LYS A 107 -9.38 14.16 -14.23
N THR A 108 -10.59 14.07 -13.65
CA THR A 108 -11.85 14.32 -14.38
C THR A 108 -11.93 15.79 -14.82
N VAL A 109 -11.62 16.74 -13.92
CA VAL A 109 -11.55 18.17 -14.24
C VAL A 109 -10.54 18.45 -15.35
N HIS A 110 -9.31 17.92 -15.23
CA HIS A 110 -8.27 18.15 -16.23
C HIS A 110 -8.67 17.66 -17.62
N ARG A 111 -9.29 16.48 -17.71
CA ARG A 111 -9.75 15.91 -18.98
C ARG A 111 -10.88 16.71 -19.61
N ILE A 112 -11.81 17.21 -18.81
CA ILE A 112 -12.88 18.08 -19.32
C ILE A 112 -12.27 19.39 -19.81
N GLN A 113 -11.37 19.99 -19.03
CA GLN A 113 -10.73 21.25 -19.35
C GLN A 113 -9.80 21.19 -20.57
N SER A 114 -9.30 20.01 -20.99
CA SER A 114 -8.47 19.91 -22.19
C SER A 114 -9.28 20.06 -23.49
N ARG A 115 -10.61 19.88 -23.46
CA ARG A 115 -11.47 19.89 -24.66
C ARG A 115 -12.65 20.86 -24.57
N PHE A 116 -13.13 21.14 -23.37
CA PHE A 116 -14.36 21.89 -23.13
C PHE A 116 -14.15 23.06 -22.16
N TYR A 117 -15.05 24.02 -22.24
CA TYR A 117 -15.08 25.19 -21.38
C TYR A 117 -16.51 25.52 -20.95
N TRP A 118 -16.70 25.75 -19.66
CA TRP A 118 -17.85 26.48 -19.13
C TRP A 118 -17.48 27.13 -17.80
N LEU A 119 -18.28 28.10 -17.38
CA LEU A 119 -18.10 28.74 -16.09
C LEU A 119 -18.46 27.75 -14.99
N GLY A 120 -17.50 27.45 -14.11
CA GLY A 120 -17.73 26.58 -12.96
C GLY A 120 -17.43 25.10 -13.16
N ILE A 121 -16.69 24.68 -14.20
CA ILE A 121 -16.31 23.26 -14.43
C ILE A 121 -15.89 22.56 -13.13
N VAL A 122 -15.00 23.18 -12.34
CA VAL A 122 -14.48 22.57 -11.12
C VAL A 122 -15.60 22.34 -10.10
N ARG A 123 -16.48 23.33 -9.90
CA ARG A 123 -17.60 23.23 -8.97
C ARG A 123 -18.57 22.14 -9.39
N ASP A 124 -18.99 22.18 -10.65
CA ASP A 124 -19.95 21.22 -11.21
C ASP A 124 -19.41 19.79 -11.12
N VAL A 125 -18.16 19.55 -11.54
CA VAL A 125 -17.54 18.22 -11.50
C VAL A 125 -17.39 17.72 -10.06
N VAL A 126 -17.00 18.59 -9.13
CA VAL A 126 -16.90 18.22 -7.70
C VAL A 126 -18.27 17.82 -7.16
N ASP A 127 -19.32 18.61 -7.44
CA ASP A 127 -20.67 18.34 -6.95
C ASP A 127 -21.28 17.09 -7.59
N TRP A 128 -21.03 16.83 -8.87
CA TRP A 128 -21.46 15.60 -9.54
C TRP A 128 -20.71 14.36 -9.06
N ILE A 129 -19.42 14.47 -8.71
CA ILE A 129 -18.67 13.34 -8.14
C ILE A 129 -19.11 13.04 -6.70
N LYS A 130 -19.50 14.05 -5.90
CA LYS A 130 -20.03 13.82 -4.54
C LYS A 130 -21.28 12.93 -4.55
N VAL A 131 -22.13 13.09 -5.58
CA VAL A 131 -23.36 12.29 -5.70
C VAL A 131 -23.11 10.89 -6.27
N CYS A 132 -21.97 10.65 -6.96
CA CYS A 132 -21.60 9.35 -7.50
C CYS A 132 -21.39 8.29 -6.40
N GLU A 133 -22.16 7.20 -6.43
CA GLU A 133 -22.13 6.14 -5.41
C GLU A 133 -20.77 5.43 -5.36
N THR A 134 -20.18 5.11 -6.52
CA THR A 134 -18.87 4.46 -6.63
C THR A 134 -17.76 5.31 -6.00
N CYS A 135 -17.75 6.61 -6.28
CA CYS A 135 -16.76 7.53 -5.71
C CYS A 135 -17.02 7.80 -4.22
N ARG A 136 -18.29 7.87 -3.79
CA ARG A 136 -18.66 8.05 -2.37
C ARG A 136 -18.25 6.84 -1.52
N GLY A 137 -18.41 5.62 -2.04
CA GLY A 137 -17.91 4.40 -1.41
C GLY A 137 -16.39 4.41 -1.27
N ALA A 138 -15.67 4.81 -2.32
CA ALA A 138 -14.22 4.94 -2.29
C ALA A 138 -13.72 6.05 -1.33
N ASP A 139 -14.44 7.16 -1.20
CA ASP A 139 -14.06 8.27 -0.32
C ASP A 139 -14.32 7.95 1.16
N ARG A 140 -15.40 7.23 1.48
CA ARG A 140 -15.59 6.65 2.82
C ARG A 140 -14.44 5.72 3.19
N SER A 141 -14.00 4.88 2.25
CA SER A 141 -12.82 4.03 2.43
C SER A 141 -11.53 4.84 2.64
N LYS A 142 -11.38 6.01 1.99
CA LYS A 142 -10.22 6.90 2.16
C LYS A 142 -10.26 7.75 3.44
N ILE A 143 -11.44 8.14 3.91
CA ILE A 143 -11.60 8.88 5.16
C ILE A 143 -11.29 7.92 6.33
N LEU A 144 -11.75 6.67 6.25
CA LEU A 144 -11.31 5.60 7.16
C LEU A 144 -9.79 5.38 7.09
N SER A 145 -9.17 5.45 5.91
CA SER A 145 -7.71 5.33 5.77
C SER A 145 -6.91 6.60 6.18
N ARG A 146 -7.55 7.75 6.40
CA ARG A 146 -6.91 9.00 6.83
C ARG A 146 -6.87 9.17 8.35
N ALA A 147 -7.69 8.41 9.07
CA ALA A 147 -7.64 8.27 10.51
C ALA A 147 -6.59 7.23 10.98
N THR A 148 -5.88 6.58 10.05
CA THR A 148 -4.80 5.64 10.37
C THR A 148 -3.59 6.43 10.84
N ARG A 149 -3.41 6.51 12.17
CA ARG A 149 -2.16 6.97 12.78
C ARG A 149 -1.02 6.15 12.16
N LEU A 150 -0.03 6.81 11.55
CA LEU A 150 1.16 6.14 11.04
C LEU A 150 1.81 5.40 12.21
N LEU A 151 1.67 4.08 12.22
CA LEU A 151 2.29 3.23 13.21
C LEU A 151 3.80 3.33 13.03
N ARG A 152 4.50 3.89 14.01
CA ARG A 152 5.97 3.95 14.00
C ARG A 152 6.51 2.64 14.54
N VAL A 153 7.18 1.88 13.67
CA VAL A 153 7.85 0.62 14.00
C VAL A 153 9.33 0.77 13.67
N ALA A 154 10.22 0.34 14.56
CA ALA A 154 11.65 0.64 14.44
C ALA A 154 12.48 -0.53 13.91
N ALA A 155 12.06 -1.77 14.16
CA ALA A 155 12.78 -2.97 13.74
C ALA A 155 11.82 -4.12 13.37
N PRO A 156 12.29 -5.16 12.63
CA PRO A 156 11.53 -6.38 12.40
C PRO A 156 11.06 -6.98 13.72
N TRP A 157 9.79 -7.43 13.78
CA TRP A 157 9.16 -8.00 14.97
C TRP A 157 9.01 -7.08 16.18
N ASP A 158 9.15 -5.77 16.01
CA ASP A 158 8.70 -4.85 17.06
C ASP A 158 7.18 -4.87 17.23
N PHE A 159 6.43 -4.88 16.13
CA PHE A 159 4.97 -4.81 16.17
C PHE A 159 4.34 -5.76 15.16
N ILE A 160 3.53 -6.68 15.67
CA ILE A 160 2.81 -7.70 14.88
C ILE A 160 1.33 -7.45 14.98
N THR A 161 0.60 -7.57 13.88
CA THR A 161 -0.85 -7.73 13.93
C THR A 161 -1.23 -9.18 13.77
N ALA A 162 -2.13 -9.65 14.62
CA ALA A 162 -2.74 -10.96 14.55
C ALA A 162 -4.23 -10.85 14.17
N LEU A 163 -4.61 -11.53 13.09
CA LEU A 163 -5.95 -11.54 12.55
C LEU A 163 -6.43 -12.99 12.37
N LEU A 164 -7.64 -13.28 12.86
CA LEU A 164 -8.30 -14.55 12.64
C LEU A 164 -9.27 -14.41 11.48
N LEU A 165 -9.14 -15.27 10.47
CA LEU A 165 -9.98 -15.29 9.28
C LEU A 165 -10.78 -16.59 9.20
N GLY A 166 -11.96 -16.50 8.57
CA GLY A 166 -12.88 -17.60 8.37
C GLY A 166 -14.32 -17.24 8.78
N PRO A 167 -15.25 -18.20 8.71
CA PRO A 167 -15.03 -19.57 8.21
C PRO A 167 -14.81 -19.60 6.68
N PHE A 168 -13.96 -20.50 6.24
CA PHE A 168 -13.67 -20.84 4.84
C PHE A 168 -14.24 -22.21 4.48
N PRO A 169 -14.34 -22.56 3.18
CA PRO A 169 -14.52 -23.96 2.77
C PRO A 169 -13.48 -24.85 3.47
N VAL A 170 -13.96 -25.95 4.05
CA VAL A 170 -13.11 -26.88 4.80
C VAL A 170 -12.07 -27.45 3.84
N SER A 171 -10.80 -27.32 4.18
CA SER A 171 -9.72 -27.86 3.36
C SER A 171 -9.71 -29.39 3.39
N ALA A 172 -8.99 -30.02 2.46
CA ALA A 172 -8.75 -31.46 2.49
C ALA A 172 -8.12 -31.96 3.81
N LEU A 173 -7.42 -31.08 4.55
CA LEU A 173 -6.81 -31.36 5.84
C LEU A 173 -7.71 -31.00 7.04
N GLY A 174 -8.95 -30.58 6.79
CA GLY A 174 -9.94 -30.29 7.82
C GLY A 174 -9.84 -28.88 8.41
N HIS A 175 -9.11 -27.95 7.77
CA HIS A 175 -8.99 -26.57 8.25
C HIS A 175 -10.08 -25.68 7.65
N SER A 176 -10.70 -24.86 8.49
CA SER A 176 -11.77 -23.94 8.09
C SER A 176 -11.47 -22.48 8.47
N HIS A 177 -10.40 -22.25 9.22
CA HIS A 177 -9.99 -20.94 9.70
C HIS A 177 -8.50 -20.73 9.44
N LEU A 178 -8.04 -19.49 9.53
CA LEU A 178 -6.64 -19.13 9.36
C LEU A 178 -6.25 -18.03 10.34
N LEU A 179 -5.21 -18.27 11.14
CA LEU A 179 -4.52 -17.21 11.86
C LEU A 179 -3.50 -16.57 10.93
N LEU A 180 -3.59 -15.26 10.74
CA LEU A 180 -2.69 -14.46 9.95
C LEU A 180 -1.90 -13.52 10.87
N LEU A 181 -0.57 -13.57 10.79
CA LEU A 181 0.34 -12.66 11.50
C LEU A 181 1.10 -11.81 10.47
N LEU A 182 1.20 -10.51 10.72
CA LEU A 182 1.94 -9.58 9.86
C LEU A 182 2.91 -8.73 10.68
N ASP A 183 4.19 -8.77 10.29
CA ASP A 183 5.19 -7.80 10.78
C ASP A 183 4.95 -6.44 10.14
N HIS A 184 4.84 -5.37 10.93
CA HIS A 184 4.61 -4.05 10.35
C HIS A 184 5.89 -3.37 9.82
N PHE A 185 7.06 -3.79 10.28
CA PHE A 185 8.33 -3.25 9.79
C PHE A 185 8.73 -3.89 8.45
N SER A 186 8.98 -5.20 8.44
CA SER A 186 9.41 -5.92 7.24
C SER A 186 8.27 -6.23 6.29
N LYS A 187 7.01 -6.10 6.73
CA LYS A 187 5.82 -6.58 5.99
C LYS A 187 5.80 -8.10 5.80
N TRP A 188 6.52 -8.85 6.64
CA TRP A 188 6.58 -10.31 6.58
C TRP A 188 5.28 -10.96 7.04
N PRO A 189 4.62 -11.77 6.18
CA PRO A 189 3.43 -12.51 6.55
C PRO A 189 3.75 -13.93 7.05
N GLU A 190 3.02 -14.36 8.06
CA GLU A 190 2.91 -15.75 8.51
C GLU A 190 1.43 -16.13 8.56
N ALA A 191 1.09 -17.37 8.20
CA ALA A 191 -0.28 -17.84 8.26
C ALA A 191 -0.33 -19.28 8.77
N PHE A 192 -1.30 -19.57 9.62
CA PHE A 192 -1.49 -20.88 10.26
C PHE A 192 -2.93 -21.34 10.05
N PRO A 193 -3.15 -22.42 9.29
CA PRO A 193 -4.45 -23.08 9.18
C PRO A 193 -4.93 -23.57 10.55
N LEU A 194 -6.23 -23.40 10.81
CA LEU A 194 -6.89 -23.79 12.04
C LEU A 194 -8.18 -24.57 11.72
N GLN A 195 -8.45 -25.62 12.48
CA GLN A 195 -9.68 -26.42 12.31
C GLN A 195 -10.91 -25.66 12.80
N ARG A 196 -10.72 -24.82 13.82
CA ARG A 196 -11.75 -24.02 14.48
C ARG A 196 -11.10 -22.72 15.02
N PRO A 197 -11.89 -21.67 15.35
CA PRO A 197 -11.36 -20.40 15.83
C PRO A 197 -11.09 -20.43 17.35
N ASP A 198 -10.29 -21.38 17.83
CA ASP A 198 -10.03 -21.55 19.26
C ASP A 198 -8.74 -20.86 19.74
N PRO A 199 -8.69 -20.41 21.01
CA PRO A 199 -7.53 -19.72 21.57
C PRO A 199 -6.24 -20.57 21.61
N GLU A 200 -6.35 -21.89 21.77
CA GLU A 200 -5.21 -22.79 21.91
C GLU A 200 -4.49 -22.99 20.57
N GLY A 201 -5.24 -23.17 19.49
CA GLY A 201 -4.74 -23.19 18.12
C GLY A 201 -4.06 -21.88 17.74
N VAL A 202 -4.65 -20.74 18.13
CA VAL A 202 -4.04 -19.42 17.93
C VAL A 202 -2.73 -19.28 18.72
N ALA A 203 -2.73 -19.65 20.01
CA ALA A 203 -1.55 -19.64 20.86
C ALA A 203 -0.42 -20.50 20.28
N ARG A 204 -0.74 -21.67 19.72
CA ARG A 204 0.20 -22.56 19.02
C ARG A 204 0.84 -21.90 17.80
N GLY A 205 0.05 -21.19 16.99
CA GLY A 205 0.57 -20.45 15.83
C GLY A 205 1.51 -19.33 16.27
N VAL A 206 1.11 -18.54 17.27
CA VAL A 206 1.94 -17.47 17.84
C VAL A 206 3.23 -18.02 18.44
N SER A 207 3.19 -19.10 19.22
CA SER A 207 4.38 -19.70 19.84
C SER A 207 5.35 -20.22 18.78
N SER A 208 4.85 -20.83 17.70
CA SER A 208 5.66 -21.24 16.55
C SER A 208 6.42 -20.07 15.90
N CYS A 209 5.80 -18.89 15.81
CA CYS A 209 6.49 -17.68 15.37
C CYS A 209 7.55 -17.22 16.37
N VAL A 210 7.22 -17.20 17.66
CA VAL A 210 8.18 -16.79 18.71
C VAL A 210 9.41 -17.70 18.72
N TYR A 211 9.25 -19.00 18.54
CA TYR A 211 10.39 -19.93 18.50
C TYR A 211 11.24 -19.80 17.24
N ARG A 212 10.66 -19.34 16.12
CA ARG A 212 11.41 -19.13 14.88
C ARG A 212 12.12 -17.79 14.83
N PHE A 213 11.52 -16.76 15.38
CA PHE A 213 11.99 -15.39 15.16
C PHE A 213 12.26 -14.56 16.41
N GLY A 214 11.93 -15.09 17.58
CA GLY A 214 11.97 -14.35 18.85
C GLY A 214 10.63 -13.71 19.22
N ALA A 215 10.55 -13.26 20.47
CA ALA A 215 9.35 -12.62 21.00
C ALA A 215 9.21 -11.18 20.48
N PRO A 216 8.05 -10.80 19.94
CA PRO A 216 7.81 -9.42 19.51
C PRO A 216 7.61 -8.48 20.70
N LYS A 217 7.84 -7.17 20.50
CA LYS A 217 7.57 -6.17 21.56
C LYS A 217 6.09 -5.91 21.77
N THR A 218 5.24 -6.15 20.77
CA THR A 218 3.78 -6.01 20.89
C THR A 218 3.09 -6.87 19.84
N ILE A 219 2.06 -7.61 20.26
CA ILE A 219 1.13 -8.28 19.34
C ILE A 219 -0.24 -7.63 19.48
N ALA A 220 -0.71 -7.07 18.38
CA ALA A 220 -1.98 -6.38 18.28
C ALA A 220 -3.04 -7.36 17.74
N PHE A 221 -3.96 -7.79 18.58
CA PHE A 221 -5.02 -8.73 18.22
C PHE A 221 -6.28 -8.02 17.75
N ILE A 222 -6.80 -8.45 16.60
CA ILE A 222 -8.02 -7.94 15.99
C ILE A 222 -9.15 -8.92 16.27
N GLN A 223 -9.38 -9.18 17.55
CA GLN A 223 -10.46 -10.00 18.11
C GLN A 223 -10.95 -9.33 19.41
N SER A 224 -11.98 -9.88 20.05
CA SER A 224 -12.48 -9.32 21.30
C SER A 224 -11.40 -9.36 22.41
N PRO A 225 -11.43 -8.42 23.36
CA PRO A 225 -10.53 -8.43 24.52
C PRO A 225 -10.56 -9.77 25.28
N ASP A 226 -11.74 -10.36 25.45
CA ASP A 226 -11.90 -11.66 26.13
C ASP A 226 -11.16 -12.78 25.40
N PHE A 227 -11.24 -12.83 24.07
CA PHE A 227 -10.53 -13.81 23.26
C PHE A 227 -9.01 -13.60 23.39
N CYS A 228 -8.56 -12.35 23.35
CA CYS A 228 -7.16 -11.99 23.55
C CYS A 228 -6.63 -12.45 24.92
N SER A 229 -7.42 -12.29 25.99
CA SER A 229 -7.07 -12.79 27.32
C SER A 229 -6.99 -14.32 27.37
N GLN A 230 -7.87 -15.04 26.66
CA GLN A 230 -7.81 -16.50 26.58
C GLN A 230 -6.56 -16.99 25.84
N VAL A 231 -6.19 -16.34 24.73
CA VAL A 231 -4.94 -16.65 23.99
C VAL A 231 -3.72 -16.39 24.87
N SER A 232 -3.69 -15.26 25.58
CA SER A 232 -2.60 -14.92 26.51
C SER A 232 -2.43 -15.97 27.61
N ARG A 233 -3.55 -16.43 28.19
CA ARG A 233 -3.55 -17.51 29.18
C ARG A 233 -2.99 -18.81 28.60
N ALA A 234 -3.48 -19.23 27.42
CA ALA A 234 -3.00 -20.45 26.76
C ALA A 234 -1.49 -20.38 26.43
N LEU A 235 -0.99 -19.24 25.96
CA LEU A 235 0.44 -19.00 25.74
C LEU A 235 1.27 -19.19 27.02
N SER A 236 0.79 -18.65 28.14
CA SER A 236 1.47 -18.74 29.43
C SER A 236 1.46 -20.17 29.99
N GLU A 237 0.29 -20.83 29.99
CA GLU A 237 0.10 -22.13 30.62
C GLU A 237 0.76 -23.28 29.83
N THR A 238 0.62 -23.29 28.50
CA THR A 238 1.09 -24.40 27.67
C THR A 238 2.48 -24.18 27.09
N TRP A 239 2.84 -22.94 26.74
CA TRP A 239 4.11 -22.62 26.09
C TRP A 239 5.08 -21.81 26.97
N THR A 240 4.67 -21.43 28.18
CA THR A 240 5.48 -20.61 29.11
C THR A 240 5.91 -19.28 28.47
N LEU A 241 5.05 -18.71 27.62
CA LEU A 241 5.29 -17.45 26.94
C LEU A 241 4.41 -16.34 27.54
N SER A 242 5.04 -15.33 28.11
CA SER A 242 4.38 -14.08 28.52
C SER A 242 4.64 -13.02 27.47
N LEU A 243 3.62 -12.73 26.65
CA LEU A 243 3.72 -11.81 25.53
C LEU A 243 2.84 -10.56 25.75
N PRO A 244 3.31 -9.37 25.32
CA PRO A 244 2.52 -8.14 25.39
C PRO A 244 1.45 -8.12 24.30
N LEU A 245 0.28 -8.70 24.60
CA LEU A 245 -0.89 -8.68 23.73
C LEU A 245 -1.74 -7.45 24.02
N ALA A 246 -2.11 -6.71 22.97
CA ALA A 246 -2.99 -5.55 23.05
C ALA A 246 -4.17 -5.69 22.08
N PRO A 247 -5.41 -5.36 22.50
CA PRO A 247 -6.52 -5.22 21.57
C PRO A 247 -6.29 -4.01 20.65
N VAL A 248 -6.66 -4.11 19.37
CA VAL A 248 -6.50 -3.02 18.40
C VAL A 248 -7.77 -2.17 18.32
N ASP A 249 -7.63 -0.86 18.57
CA ASP A 249 -8.61 0.14 18.11
C ASP A 249 -8.45 0.33 16.59
N GLN A 250 -9.42 -0.21 15.84
CA GLN A 250 -9.72 -0.15 14.41
C GLN A 250 -8.99 0.89 13.53
N ALA A 251 -7.67 0.77 13.39
CA ALA A 251 -6.93 1.44 12.33
C ALA A 251 -5.81 0.52 11.83
N LEU A 252 -6.21 -0.62 11.27
CA LEU A 252 -5.35 -1.49 10.48
C LEU A 252 -4.60 -0.66 9.43
N ASP A 253 -3.28 -0.73 9.45
CA ASP A 253 -2.44 -0.28 8.33
C ASP A 253 -2.93 -0.95 7.03
N CYS A 254 -2.93 -0.22 5.92
CA CYS A 254 -3.33 -0.69 4.58
C CYS A 254 -2.63 -2.00 4.17
N SER A 255 -1.45 -2.26 4.74
CA SER A 255 -0.65 -3.46 4.51
C SER A 255 -1.37 -4.75 4.94
N ALA A 256 -2.00 -4.78 6.12
CA ALA A 256 -2.74 -5.94 6.60
C ALA A 256 -4.00 -6.23 5.76
N THR A 257 -4.63 -5.16 5.24
CA THR A 257 -5.77 -5.28 4.32
C THR A 257 -5.36 -5.94 2.99
N THR A 258 -4.15 -5.67 2.51
CA THR A 258 -3.65 -6.25 1.25
C THR A 258 -3.38 -7.75 1.40
N LEU A 259 -2.75 -8.15 2.50
CA LEU A 259 -2.52 -9.56 2.82
C LEU A 259 -3.84 -10.32 3.01
N GLN A 260 -4.78 -9.75 3.76
CA GLN A 260 -6.11 -10.32 3.93
C GLN A 260 -6.81 -10.54 2.58
N ARG A 261 -6.77 -9.56 1.68
CA ARG A 261 -7.38 -9.69 0.34
C ARG A 261 -6.73 -10.80 -0.48
N ALA A 262 -5.40 -10.93 -0.43
CA ALA A 262 -4.69 -11.99 -1.15
C ALA A 262 -5.08 -13.38 -0.67
N VAL A 263 -5.26 -13.56 0.65
CA VAL A 263 -5.75 -14.82 1.23
C VAL A 263 -7.20 -15.10 0.84
N LEU A 264 -8.08 -14.09 0.90
CA LEU A 264 -9.48 -14.26 0.51
C LEU A 264 -9.62 -14.66 -0.97
N GLN A 265 -8.85 -14.03 -1.85
CA GLN A 265 -8.81 -14.39 -3.26
C GLN A 265 -8.27 -15.81 -3.48
N LEU A 266 -7.23 -16.21 -2.74
CA LEU A 266 -6.72 -17.58 -2.78
C LEU A 266 -7.80 -18.61 -2.42
N VAL A 267 -8.55 -18.35 -1.35
CA VAL A 267 -9.64 -19.22 -0.90
C VAL A 267 -10.75 -19.28 -1.95
N GLU A 268 -11.12 -18.16 -2.55
CA GLU A 268 -12.12 -18.09 -3.61
C GLU A 268 -11.69 -18.86 -4.88
N GLU A 269 -10.43 -18.77 -5.27
CA GLU A 269 -9.92 -19.42 -6.49
C GLU A 269 -9.63 -20.92 -6.32
N ARG A 270 -9.30 -21.36 -5.11
CA ARG A 270 -8.84 -22.74 -4.84
C ARG A 270 -9.82 -23.56 -4.01
N GLN A 271 -10.82 -22.93 -3.40
CA GLN A 271 -11.86 -23.58 -2.60
C GLN A 271 -11.19 -24.53 -1.59
N GLU A 272 -11.62 -25.78 -1.47
CA GLU A 272 -11.10 -26.78 -0.52
C GLU A 272 -9.58 -27.07 -0.62
N ARG A 273 -8.89 -26.60 -1.66
CA ARG A 273 -7.43 -26.72 -1.85
C ARG A 273 -6.65 -25.46 -1.47
N TRP A 274 -7.29 -24.48 -0.86
CA TRP A 274 -6.64 -23.20 -0.51
C TRP A 274 -5.38 -23.38 0.34
N GLU A 275 -5.37 -24.37 1.23
CA GLU A 275 -4.26 -24.64 2.14
C GLU A 275 -3.00 -25.11 1.43
N GLU A 276 -3.12 -25.99 0.42
CA GLU A 276 -1.99 -26.52 -0.37
C GLU A 276 -1.23 -25.39 -1.11
N HIS A 277 -1.93 -24.30 -1.39
CA HIS A 277 -1.40 -23.15 -2.11
C HIS A 277 -0.98 -21.99 -1.20
N LEU A 278 -1.17 -22.12 0.12
CA LEU A 278 -0.90 -21.06 1.08
C LEU A 278 0.58 -20.66 1.07
N ASP A 279 1.49 -21.62 1.22
CA ASP A 279 2.94 -21.35 1.24
C ASP A 279 3.44 -20.72 -0.06
N LYS A 280 2.94 -21.18 -1.21
CA LYS A 280 3.26 -20.59 -2.51
C LYS A 280 2.83 -19.12 -2.57
N THR A 281 1.63 -18.82 -2.08
CA THR A 281 1.07 -17.46 -2.05
C THR A 281 1.85 -16.57 -1.09
N LEU A 282 2.14 -17.06 0.12
CA LEU A 282 2.96 -16.33 1.09
C LEU A 282 4.37 -16.06 0.55
N PHE A 283 4.99 -17.03 -0.14
CA PHE A 283 6.30 -16.85 -0.74
C PHE A 283 6.30 -15.72 -1.79
N GLN A 284 5.28 -15.68 -2.67
CA GLN A 284 5.12 -14.60 -3.64
C GLN A 284 5.03 -13.23 -2.96
N LEU A 285 4.26 -13.11 -1.87
CA LEU A 285 4.15 -11.88 -1.09
C LEU A 285 5.47 -11.51 -0.41
N ARG A 286 6.18 -12.49 0.16
CA ARG A 286 7.49 -12.31 0.82
C ARG A 286 8.55 -11.80 -0.15
N THR A 287 8.48 -12.16 -1.43
CA THR A 287 9.45 -11.75 -2.45
C THR A 287 9.02 -10.57 -3.31
N SER A 288 7.77 -10.10 -3.16
CA SER A 288 7.26 -8.96 -3.91
C SER A 288 7.66 -7.65 -3.25
N VAL A 289 8.06 -6.66 -4.06
CA VAL A 289 8.43 -5.33 -3.56
C VAL A 289 7.20 -4.61 -3.02
N ASP A 290 7.24 -4.24 -1.75
CA ASP A 290 6.17 -3.46 -1.14
C ASP A 290 6.22 -1.99 -1.57
N GLN A 291 5.04 -1.38 -1.78
CA GLN A 291 4.95 -0.01 -2.27
C GLN A 291 5.35 1.04 -1.24
N ASN A 292 5.22 0.75 0.06
CA ASN A 292 5.53 1.68 1.13
C ASN A 292 7.01 1.60 1.50
N THR A 293 7.53 0.38 1.70
CA THR A 293 8.94 0.18 2.09
C THR A 293 9.90 0.28 0.91
N LYS A 294 9.43 0.03 -0.34
CA LYS A 294 10.25 -0.09 -1.56
C LYS A 294 11.18 -1.30 -1.61
N TYR A 295 11.02 -2.24 -0.67
CA TYR A 295 11.80 -3.47 -0.59
C TYR A 295 10.87 -4.67 -0.39
N SER A 296 11.32 -5.87 -0.74
CA SER A 296 10.57 -7.09 -0.41
C SER A 296 10.69 -7.43 1.08
N PRO A 297 9.65 -8.03 1.68
CA PRO A 297 9.73 -8.53 3.06
C PRO A 297 10.91 -9.45 3.31
N PHE A 298 11.25 -10.31 2.34
CA PHE A 298 12.39 -11.22 2.43
C PHE A 298 13.71 -10.47 2.56
N SER A 299 13.93 -9.43 1.74
CA SER A 299 15.14 -8.62 1.80
C SER A 299 15.29 -7.88 3.14
N LEU A 300 14.17 -7.37 3.68
CA LEU A 300 14.16 -6.65 4.95
C LEU A 300 14.41 -7.57 6.15
N LEU A 301 13.88 -8.79 6.11
CA LEU A 301 14.05 -9.73 7.22
C LEU A 301 15.41 -10.44 7.21
N PHE A 302 15.92 -10.80 6.02
CA PHE A 302 17.16 -11.60 5.91
C PHE A 302 18.39 -10.82 5.45
N GLY A 303 18.24 -9.54 5.09
CA GLY A 303 19.34 -8.71 4.58
C GLY A 303 19.87 -9.12 3.20
N ARG A 304 19.17 -10.03 2.50
CA ARG A 304 19.55 -10.57 1.18
C ARG A 304 18.31 -10.82 0.33
N SER A 305 18.45 -10.77 -0.98
CA SER A 305 17.35 -11.15 -1.86
C SER A 305 17.08 -12.67 -1.80
N ALA A 306 15.82 -13.06 -2.01
CA ALA A 306 15.46 -14.46 -2.09
C ALA A 306 16.19 -15.14 -3.26
N PRO A 307 16.69 -16.38 -3.10
CA PRO A 307 17.24 -17.15 -4.21
C PRO A 307 16.18 -17.26 -5.32
N LYS A 308 16.55 -16.86 -6.54
CA LYS A 308 15.60 -16.70 -7.65
C LYS A 308 14.89 -18.02 -7.98
N THR A 309 13.58 -18.07 -7.79
CA THR A 309 12.66 -18.95 -8.52
C THR A 309 11.89 -18.07 -9.51
N GLN A 310 12.54 -17.77 -10.63
CA GLN A 310 12.05 -16.98 -11.79
C GLN A 310 11.67 -15.50 -11.54
N SER A 311 12.33 -14.64 -12.34
CA SER A 311 12.07 -13.21 -12.64
C SER A 311 11.26 -12.39 -11.62
N SER A 312 11.91 -11.86 -10.59
CA SER A 312 11.43 -10.68 -9.87
C SER A 312 12.07 -9.41 -10.44
N LEU A 313 11.28 -8.32 -10.50
CA LEU A 313 11.75 -6.97 -10.81
C LEU A 313 12.99 -6.65 -9.96
N GLN A 314 14.02 -6.06 -10.57
CA GLN A 314 15.24 -5.68 -9.84
C GLN A 314 14.89 -4.74 -8.69
N GLU A 315 15.11 -5.19 -7.46
CA GLU A 315 15.08 -4.33 -6.28
C GLU A 315 16.15 -3.25 -6.45
N LYS A 316 15.77 -1.99 -6.22
CA LYS A 316 16.75 -0.91 -6.19
C LYS A 316 17.62 -1.10 -4.96
N THR A 317 18.85 -1.59 -5.15
CA THR A 317 19.82 -1.74 -4.05
C THR A 317 20.20 -0.37 -3.52
N CYS A 318 19.96 -0.11 -2.24
CA CYS A 318 20.49 1.08 -1.57
C CYS A 318 21.87 0.80 -0.94
N PRO A 319 22.69 1.83 -0.67
CA PRO A 319 23.99 1.65 -0.04
C PRO A 319 23.91 0.92 1.32
N HIS A 320 22.83 1.10 2.06
CA HIS A 320 22.67 0.47 3.37
C HIS A 320 22.45 -1.05 3.29
N LEU A 321 21.65 -1.52 2.32
CA LEU A 321 21.50 -2.96 2.08
C LEU A 321 22.80 -3.60 1.59
N LYS A 322 23.60 -2.87 0.80
CA LYS A 322 24.94 -3.35 0.40
C LYS A 322 25.86 -3.51 1.61
N ALA A 323 25.89 -2.54 2.52
CA ALA A 323 26.67 -2.64 3.75
C ALA A 323 26.22 -3.83 4.64
N ILE A 324 24.91 -4.12 4.71
CA ILE A 324 24.40 -5.32 5.40
C ILE A 324 24.92 -6.59 4.72
N GLN A 325 24.89 -6.65 3.39
CA GLN A 325 25.39 -7.79 2.62
C GLN A 325 26.90 -7.99 2.80
N GLU A 326 27.68 -6.91 2.76
CA GLU A 326 29.14 -6.93 3.00
C GLU A 326 29.45 -7.44 4.42
N ASN A 327 28.71 -6.97 5.43
CA ASN A 327 28.85 -7.47 6.81
C ASN A 327 28.49 -8.97 6.92
N GLN A 328 27.43 -9.40 6.24
CA GLN A 328 27.05 -10.81 6.18
C GLN A 328 28.13 -11.67 5.49
N GLU A 329 28.76 -11.16 4.43
CA GLU A 329 29.87 -11.82 3.74
C GLU A 329 31.11 -11.93 4.63
N ALA A 330 31.48 -10.87 5.35
CA ALA A 330 32.57 -10.89 6.31
C ALA A 330 32.33 -11.93 7.42
N LEU A 331 31.11 -11.97 7.97
CA LEU A 331 30.72 -13.00 8.95
C LEU A 331 30.77 -14.40 8.34
N ARG A 332 30.29 -14.58 7.10
CA ARG A 332 30.34 -15.85 6.38
C ARG A 332 31.78 -16.36 6.24
N HIS A 333 32.73 -15.50 5.88
CA HIS A 333 34.14 -15.86 5.83
C HIS A 333 34.66 -16.35 7.18
N LYS A 334 34.31 -15.66 8.26
CA LYS A 334 34.73 -16.06 9.61
C LYS A 334 34.14 -17.40 10.04
N VAL A 335 32.87 -17.64 9.74
CA VAL A 335 32.21 -18.92 10.04
C VAL A 335 32.85 -20.06 9.25
N LEU A 336 33.18 -19.85 7.98
CA LEU A 336 33.87 -20.85 7.16
C LEU A 336 35.27 -21.18 7.71
N GLU A 337 36.00 -20.18 8.20
CA GLU A 337 37.29 -20.39 8.88
C GLU A 337 37.13 -21.28 10.13
N ASN A 338 36.13 -20.98 10.96
CA ASN A 338 35.83 -21.76 12.17
C ASN A 338 35.44 -23.21 11.83
N LEU A 339 34.57 -23.40 10.84
CA LEU A 339 34.15 -24.73 10.38
C LEU A 339 35.33 -25.53 9.84
N ASN A 340 36.17 -24.93 9.00
CA ASN A 340 37.37 -25.59 8.46
C ASN A 340 38.35 -25.98 9.57
N THR A 341 38.47 -25.15 10.61
CA THR A 341 39.29 -25.46 11.78
C THR A 341 38.72 -26.65 12.54
N ALA A 342 37.41 -26.68 12.79
CA ALA A 342 36.73 -27.82 13.42
C ALA A 342 36.88 -29.11 12.61
N TYR A 343 36.70 -29.06 11.28
CA TYR A 343 36.93 -30.21 10.39
C TYR A 343 38.36 -30.75 10.46
N LYS A 344 39.37 -29.86 10.46
CA LYS A 344 40.78 -30.25 10.61
C LYS A 344 41.05 -30.91 11.97
N GLN A 345 40.47 -30.40 13.05
CA GLN A 345 40.57 -30.99 14.38
C GLN A 345 39.92 -32.37 14.44
N GLN A 346 38.71 -32.52 13.90
CA GLN A 346 38.01 -33.80 13.86
C GLN A 346 38.78 -34.86 13.05
N LYS A 347 39.37 -34.47 11.90
CA LYS A 347 40.23 -35.36 11.10
C LYS A 347 41.48 -35.80 11.87
N LYS A 348 42.14 -34.88 12.60
CA LYS A 348 43.30 -35.22 13.46
C LYS A 348 42.91 -36.18 14.59
N THR A 349 41.78 -35.93 15.26
CA THR A 349 41.28 -36.80 16.34
C THR A 349 40.92 -38.19 15.83
N ASN A 350 40.28 -38.28 14.66
CA ASN A 350 39.96 -39.56 14.03
C ASN A 350 41.22 -40.31 13.56
N SER A 351 42.22 -39.61 13.02
CA SER A 351 43.51 -40.21 12.66
C SER A 351 44.24 -40.76 13.89
N LYS A 352 44.24 -40.04 15.03
CA LYS A 352 44.84 -40.50 16.29
C LYS A 352 44.12 -41.72 16.88
N ARG A 353 42.78 -41.76 16.79
CA ARG A 353 41.97 -42.92 17.21
C ARG A 353 42.21 -44.14 16.30
N GLY A 354 42.34 -43.94 14.99
CA GLY A 354 42.68 -44.99 14.04
C GLY A 354 44.07 -45.58 14.26
N SER A 355 45.08 -44.77 14.58
CA SER A 355 46.43 -45.26 14.91
C SER A 355 46.54 -45.93 16.28
N GLY A 356 45.69 -45.57 17.25
CA GLY A 356 45.66 -46.19 18.58
C GLY A 356 45.07 -47.62 18.60
N LEU A 357 44.20 -47.94 17.64
CA LEU A 357 43.61 -49.28 17.50
C LEU A 357 44.58 -50.33 16.92
N TYR A 358 45.64 -49.91 16.24
CA TYR A 358 46.66 -50.81 15.68
C TYR A 358 47.85 -51.10 16.62
N LEU A 359 47.95 -50.43 17.77
CA LEU A 359 49.05 -50.59 18.72
C LEU A 359 48.69 -51.46 19.96
N GLY A 360 47.48 -52.03 20.01
CA GLY A 360 46.97 -52.76 21.18
C GLY A 360 46.92 -54.29 21.10
N PHE A 361 47.41 -54.91 20.01
CA PHE A 361 47.20 -56.36 19.75
C PHE A 361 48.48 -57.18 19.52
N ASN A 362 49.61 -56.82 20.12
CA ASN A 362 50.82 -57.66 20.08
C ASN A 362 51.61 -57.59 21.39
N GLN A 363 51.15 -58.30 22.43
CA GLN A 363 52.01 -58.92 23.46
C GLN A 363 51.18 -59.60 24.57
N SER A 364 50.61 -60.77 24.28
CA SER A 364 50.39 -61.81 25.30
C SER A 364 50.12 -63.12 24.57
N ASP A 365 51.14 -63.92 24.33
CA ASP A 365 51.07 -65.40 24.28
C ASP A 365 52.43 -65.99 23.91
N LYS A 366 53.25 -66.23 24.92
CA LYS A 366 54.24 -67.32 24.95
C LYS A 366 54.26 -67.89 26.37
N LYS A 367 53.53 -69.00 26.55
CA LYS A 367 53.82 -70.00 27.57
C LYS A 367 54.69 -71.08 26.95
#